data_AF-A0A4R6VIL4-F1
#
_entry.id   AF-A0A4R6VIL4-F1
#
_cell.length_a   1.000
_cell.length_b   1.000
_cell.length_c   1.000
_cell.angle_alpha   90.00
_cell.angle_beta   90.00
_cell.angle_gamma   90.00
#
_symmetry.space_group_name_H-M   'P 1'
#
loop_
_entity.id
_entity.type
_entity.pdbx_description
1 polymer ?
#
loop_
_entity_poly.entity_id
_entity_poly.type
_entity_poly.pdbx_seq_one_letter_code
_entity_poly.pdbx_strand_id
1 'polypeptide(L)'
;MESAHPPLTEDDGAAKVLLRGLYDAVSLAEVRFLVSLAEPDDIPYLKREPVGLREASLRAIAHLVDNGLMELGDLEALPSTDSRSDDEQRRRPPPVRFRPWPLDNQKALERVRREWWDPERELDPGNICWLQNTPSGDQVAERIEAARGT
;
A
#
# COMPACT_ATOMS: atom_id res chain seq x y z
N MET A 1 -16.96 -18.86 10.14
CA MET A 1 -16.97 -18.46 8.71
C MET A 1 -15.54 -18.60 8.22
N GLU A 2 -15.25 -19.65 7.47
CA GLU A 2 -13.96 -19.79 6.78
C GLU A 2 -13.80 -18.64 5.78
N SER A 3 -12.69 -17.91 5.84
CA SER A 3 -12.35 -16.91 4.82
C SER A 3 -12.29 -17.60 3.46
N ALA A 4 -13.16 -17.19 2.54
CA ALA A 4 -13.33 -17.78 1.21
C ALA A 4 -12.20 -17.45 0.22
N HIS A 5 -11.05 -16.97 0.70
CA HIS A 5 -9.92 -16.61 -0.13
C HIS A 5 -8.77 -17.60 0.08
N PRO A 6 -8.10 -18.02 -1.01
CA PRO A 6 -6.90 -18.84 -0.89
C PRO A 6 -5.88 -18.15 0.03
N PRO A 7 -5.11 -18.91 0.82
CA PRO A 7 -4.10 -18.33 1.70
C PRO A 7 -3.12 -17.50 0.87
N LEU A 8 -2.79 -16.30 1.36
CA LEU A 8 -1.75 -15.47 0.77
C LEU A 8 -0.42 -16.23 0.77
N THR A 9 0.12 -16.47 -0.41
CA THR A 9 1.43 -17.06 -0.64
C THR A 9 2.44 -15.96 -0.97
N GLU A 10 3.72 -16.23 -0.78
CA GLU A 10 4.77 -15.21 -0.96
C GLU A 10 4.93 -14.67 -2.38
N ASP A 11 4.38 -15.40 -3.35
CA ASP A 11 4.36 -15.04 -4.75
C ASP A 11 3.19 -14.12 -5.09
N ASP A 12 2.21 -13.97 -4.20
CA ASP A 12 1.09 -13.06 -4.40
C ASP A 12 1.51 -11.60 -4.20
N GLY A 13 1.08 -10.72 -5.11
CA GLY A 13 1.34 -9.28 -5.02
C GLY A 13 0.81 -8.69 -3.71
N ALA A 14 -0.35 -9.17 -3.23
CA ALA A 14 -0.90 -8.77 -1.93
C ALA A 14 -0.02 -9.19 -0.75
N ALA A 15 0.60 -10.38 -0.79
CA ALA A 15 1.53 -10.81 0.26
C ALA A 15 2.79 -9.95 0.28
N LYS A 16 3.33 -9.57 -0.89
CA LYS A 16 4.49 -8.67 -0.97
C LYS A 16 4.19 -7.29 -0.37
N VAL A 17 2.99 -6.75 -0.63
CA VAL A 17 2.51 -5.50 -0.02
C VAL A 17 2.40 -5.64 1.49
N LEU A 18 1.77 -6.71 1.96
CA LEU A 18 1.55 -6.97 3.38
C LEU A 18 2.88 -7.13 4.16
N LEU A 19 3.85 -7.83 3.57
CA LEU A 19 5.21 -7.97 4.11
C LEU A 19 5.93 -6.62 4.16
N ARG A 20 5.78 -5.77 3.14
CA ARG A 20 6.38 -4.42 3.15
C ARG A 20 5.80 -3.56 4.28
N GLY A 21 4.51 -3.75 4.58
CA GLY A 21 3.76 -3.09 5.64
C GLY A 21 4.27 -3.34 7.06
N LEU A 22 5.07 -4.39 7.30
CA LEU A 22 5.70 -4.66 8.60
C LEU A 22 6.70 -3.56 9.02
N TYR A 23 7.32 -2.89 8.04
CA TYR A 23 8.38 -1.93 8.30
C TYR A 23 7.92 -0.47 8.20
N ASP A 24 6.96 -0.18 7.32
CA ASP A 24 6.45 1.17 7.11
C ASP A 24 5.10 1.15 6.37
N ALA A 25 4.41 2.30 6.32
CA ALA A 25 3.28 2.50 5.44
C ALA A 25 3.70 2.36 3.96
N VAL A 26 2.81 1.78 3.16
CA VAL A 26 3.07 1.46 1.75
C VAL A 26 2.31 2.44 0.87
N SER A 27 3.02 3.17 0.02
CA SER A 27 2.39 4.08 -0.95
C SER A 27 1.73 3.28 -2.08
N LEU A 28 0.74 3.86 -2.76
CA LEU A 28 0.13 3.21 -3.94
C LEU A 28 1.14 2.94 -5.07
N ALA A 29 2.15 3.80 -5.23
CA ALA A 29 3.24 3.59 -6.17
C ALA A 29 4.05 2.34 -5.81
N GLU A 30 4.33 2.16 -4.53
CA GLU A 30 5.04 1.00 -4.01
C GLU A 30 4.20 -0.27 -4.10
N VAL A 31 2.88 -0.20 -3.84
CA VAL A 31 1.95 -1.32 -4.09
C VAL A 31 2.06 -1.78 -5.53
N ARG A 32 1.96 -0.86 -6.48
CA ARG A 32 2.07 -1.19 -7.90
C ARG A 32 3.42 -1.85 -8.21
N PHE A 33 4.51 -1.32 -7.68
CA PHE A 33 5.84 -1.90 -7.86
C PHE A 33 5.89 -3.34 -7.31
N LEU A 34 5.42 -3.56 -6.08
CA LEU A 34 5.42 -4.89 -5.43
C LEU A 34 4.54 -5.90 -6.17
N VAL A 35 3.37 -5.48 -6.64
CA VAL A 35 2.48 -6.33 -7.45
C VAL A 35 3.12 -6.66 -8.80
N SER A 36 3.83 -5.72 -9.42
CA SER A 36 4.56 -6.01 -10.66
C SER A 36 5.65 -7.08 -10.49
N LEU A 37 6.26 -7.19 -9.30
CA LEU A 37 7.24 -8.24 -9.01
C LEU A 37 6.61 -9.64 -8.88
N ALA A 38 5.31 -9.71 -8.57
CA ALA A 38 4.54 -10.95 -8.44
C ALA A 38 3.96 -11.44 -9.78
N GLU A 39 3.70 -10.53 -10.71
CA GLU A 39 3.07 -10.81 -12.02
C GLU A 39 4.03 -10.46 -13.18
N PRO A 40 5.19 -11.15 -13.33
CA PRO A 40 6.26 -10.77 -14.25
C PRO A 40 5.89 -10.89 -15.73
N ASP A 41 4.92 -11.74 -16.08
CA ASP A 41 4.51 -12.00 -17.46
C ASP A 41 3.72 -10.83 -18.09
N ASP A 42 3.30 -9.85 -17.29
CA ASP A 42 2.50 -8.69 -17.70
C ASP A 42 3.32 -7.38 -17.86
N ILE A 43 4.67 -7.47 -17.91
CA ILE A 43 5.55 -6.30 -18.06
C ILE A 43 6.19 -6.22 -19.46
N PRO A 44 5.46 -5.80 -20.50
CA PRO A 44 6.09 -5.37 -21.73
C PRO A 44 6.71 -3.98 -21.50
N TYR A 45 8.03 -3.92 -21.51
CA TYR A 45 8.77 -2.65 -21.56
C TYR A 45 8.22 -1.78 -22.71
N LEU A 46 7.76 -0.57 -22.35
CA LEU A 46 7.46 0.62 -23.19
C LEU A 46 5.97 0.95 -23.49
N LYS A 47 5.58 2.13 -22.99
CA LYS A 47 4.70 3.19 -23.54
C LYS A 47 3.29 3.44 -23.01
N ARG A 48 2.72 2.65 -22.10
CA ARG A 48 1.55 3.01 -21.28
C ARG A 48 1.44 2.00 -20.15
N GLU A 49 0.98 2.41 -18.98
CA GLU A 49 0.69 1.48 -17.89
C GLU A 49 -0.28 0.41 -18.41
N PRO A 50 0.06 -0.89 -18.35
CA PRO A 50 -0.88 -1.93 -18.74
C PRO A 50 -2.08 -1.83 -17.80
N VAL A 51 -3.28 -1.70 -18.36
CA VAL A 51 -4.54 -1.73 -17.61
C VAL A 51 -4.58 -2.93 -16.65
N GLY A 52 -3.94 -4.05 -17.04
CA GLY A 52 -3.76 -5.24 -16.22
C GLY A 52 -3.08 -4.99 -14.87
N LEU A 53 -1.93 -4.31 -14.85
CA LEU A 53 -1.16 -4.08 -13.62
C LEU A 53 -1.92 -3.20 -12.62
N ARG A 54 -2.66 -2.19 -13.12
CA ARG A 54 -3.47 -1.32 -12.27
C ARG A 54 -4.63 -2.09 -11.65
N GLU A 55 -5.34 -2.89 -12.44
CA GLU A 55 -6.41 -3.76 -11.95
C GLU A 55 -5.88 -4.81 -10.96
N ALA A 56 -4.72 -5.40 -11.23
CA ALA A 56 -4.04 -6.32 -10.31
C ALA A 56 -3.72 -5.64 -8.96
N SER A 57 -3.20 -4.41 -9.02
CA SER A 57 -2.92 -3.61 -7.82
C SER A 57 -4.19 -3.30 -7.03
N LEU A 58 -5.27 -2.90 -7.71
CA LEU A 58 -6.57 -2.67 -7.06
C LEU A 58 -7.14 -3.95 -6.44
N ARG A 59 -7.00 -5.12 -7.10
CA ARG A 59 -7.41 -6.40 -6.52
C ARG A 59 -6.61 -6.76 -5.27
N ALA A 60 -5.29 -6.52 -5.28
CA ALA A 60 -4.44 -6.74 -4.12
C ALA A 60 -4.86 -5.84 -2.94
N ILE A 61 -5.09 -4.55 -3.19
CA ILE A 61 -5.55 -3.60 -2.17
C ILE A 61 -6.92 -4.02 -1.63
N ALA A 62 -7.88 -4.33 -2.50
CA ALA A 62 -9.22 -4.77 -2.10
C ALA A 62 -9.14 -6.03 -1.24
N HIS A 63 -8.34 -7.03 -1.65
CA HIS A 63 -8.15 -8.23 -0.86
C HIS A 63 -7.62 -7.94 0.56
N LEU A 64 -6.60 -7.09 0.69
CA LEU A 64 -6.01 -6.75 1.99
C LEU A 64 -6.98 -5.95 2.88
N VAL A 65 -7.69 -4.99 2.30
CA VAL A 65 -8.62 -4.12 3.03
C VAL A 65 -9.90 -4.86 3.42
N ASP A 66 -10.52 -5.61 2.50
CA ASP A 66 -11.77 -6.35 2.77
C ASP A 66 -11.57 -7.46 3.81
N ASN A 67 -10.36 -8.03 3.92
CA ASN A 67 -10.01 -9.00 4.95
C ASN A 67 -9.46 -8.36 6.24
N GLY A 68 -9.48 -7.02 6.35
CA GLY A 68 -9.03 -6.29 7.53
C GLY A 68 -7.54 -6.44 7.83
N LEU A 69 -6.72 -6.73 6.82
CA LEU A 69 -5.27 -6.91 6.94
C LEU A 69 -4.52 -5.58 6.82
N MET A 70 -5.07 -4.63 6.07
CA MET A 70 -4.52 -3.28 5.97
C MET A 70 -5.63 -2.22 5.99
N GLU A 71 -5.28 -1.03 6.44
CA GLU A 71 -6.11 0.17 6.41
C GLU A 71 -5.63 1.15 5.34
N LEU A 72 -6.57 1.91 4.76
CA LEU A 72 -6.29 2.99 3.81
C LEU A 72 -6.31 4.35 4.52
N GLY A 73 -5.36 5.21 4.17
CA GLY A 73 -5.20 6.50 4.83
C GLY A 73 -4.27 7.45 4.12
N ASP A 74 -3.96 8.55 4.80
CA ASP A 74 -3.00 9.57 4.39
C ASP A 74 -1.76 9.54 5.30
N LEU A 75 -0.62 9.99 4.79
CA LEU A 75 0.52 10.38 5.64
C LEU A 75 0.43 11.87 5.96
N GLU A 76 0.37 12.19 7.25
CA GLU A 76 0.37 13.57 7.74
C GLU A 76 1.74 13.92 8.32
N ALA A 77 2.30 15.05 7.88
CA ALA A 77 3.46 15.63 8.56
C ALA A 77 3.08 16.05 9.98
N LEU A 78 3.85 15.57 10.95
CA LEU A 78 3.74 15.99 12.33
C LEU A 78 4.46 17.33 12.51
N PRO A 79 3.92 18.24 13.36
CA PRO A 79 4.62 19.46 13.69
C PRO A 79 5.95 19.11 14.36
N SER A 80 7.04 19.63 13.80
CA SER A 80 8.36 19.50 14.41
C SER A 80 8.38 20.26 15.74
N THR A 81 8.55 19.55 16.86
CA THR A 81 8.80 20.16 18.18
C THR A 81 10.28 20.37 18.46
N ASP A 82 11.15 20.14 17.47
CA ASP A 82 12.59 20.13 17.64
C ASP A 82 13.12 21.58 17.66
N SER A 83 13.82 21.96 18.73
CA SER A 83 14.45 23.29 18.89
C SER A 83 15.80 23.40 18.16
N ARG A 84 16.06 22.54 17.16
CA ARG A 84 17.34 22.48 16.43
C ARG A 84 17.49 23.66 15.48
N SER A 85 18.72 23.94 15.08
CA SER A 85 19.01 24.99 14.10
C SER A 85 18.24 24.82 12.78
N ASP A 86 17.83 25.93 12.17
CA ASP A 86 17.05 25.94 10.92
C ASP A 86 17.71 25.15 9.78
N ASP A 87 19.04 25.11 9.73
CA ASP A 87 19.79 24.40 8.68
C ASP A 87 19.73 22.86 8.82
N GLU A 88 19.66 22.35 10.06
CA GLU A 88 19.47 20.91 10.30
C GLU A 88 18.02 20.50 10.04
N GLN A 89 17.06 21.37 10.38
CA GLN A 89 15.65 21.14 10.12
C GLN A 89 15.33 21.09 8.62
N ARG A 90 15.99 21.92 7.80
CA ARG A 90 15.80 21.91 6.34
C ARG A 90 16.28 20.63 5.65
N ARG A 91 17.19 19.88 6.26
CA ARG A 91 17.79 18.67 5.66
C ARG A 91 17.04 17.40 5.98
N ARG A 92 16.21 17.40 7.03
CA ARG A 92 15.46 16.21 7.45
C ARG A 92 13.99 16.38 7.11
N PRO A 93 13.36 15.43 6.40
CA PRO A 93 11.92 15.46 6.24
C PRO A 93 11.27 15.44 7.64
N PRO A 94 10.16 16.18 7.84
CA PRO A 94 9.46 16.15 9.11
C PRO A 94 8.99 14.72 9.41
N PRO A 95 8.89 14.33 10.70
CA PRO A 95 8.26 13.07 11.03
C PRO A 95 6.84 13.05 10.47
N VAL A 96 6.40 11.89 9.97
CA VAL A 96 5.06 11.69 9.45
C VAL A 96 4.33 10.65 10.30
N ARG A 97 3.00 10.73 10.35
CA ARG A 97 2.15 9.67 10.90
C ARG A 97 1.14 9.21 9.87
N PHE A 98 0.78 7.94 9.93
CA PHE A 98 -0.38 7.45 9.22
C PHE A 98 -1.67 7.94 9.90
N ARG A 99 -2.62 8.40 9.08
CA ARG A 99 -3.97 8.74 9.50
C ARG A 99 -4.96 7.90 8.68
N PRO A 100 -5.62 6.91 9.30
CA PRO A 100 -6.66 6.15 8.63
C PRO A 100 -7.78 7.08 8.17
N TRP A 101 -8.34 6.80 6.99
CA TRP A 101 -9.50 7.55 6.52
C TRP A 101 -10.73 7.26 7.40
N PRO A 102 -11.58 8.25 7.67
CA PRO A 102 -12.84 8.05 8.37
C PRO A 102 -13.91 7.52 7.39
N LEU A 103 -13.58 6.48 6.62
CA LEU A 103 -14.43 5.84 5.62
C LEU A 103 -14.52 4.35 5.92
N ASP A 104 -15.65 3.74 5.57
CA ASP A 104 -15.71 2.28 5.49
C ASP A 104 -14.86 1.75 4.31
N ASN A 105 -14.48 0.47 4.37
CA ASN A 105 -13.62 -0.19 3.40
C ASN A 105 -14.12 0.00 1.96
N GLN A 106 -15.42 -0.15 1.74
CA GLN A 106 -16.00 -0.02 0.40
C GLN A 106 -15.83 1.40 -0.14
N LYS A 107 -16.17 2.43 0.64
CA LYS A 107 -15.99 3.83 0.22
C LYS A 107 -14.53 4.22 0.05
N ALA A 108 -13.63 3.67 0.87
CA ALA A 108 -12.20 3.87 0.74
C ALA A 108 -11.68 3.30 -0.60
N LEU A 109 -12.08 2.07 -0.95
CA LEU A 109 -11.71 1.44 -2.22
C LEU A 109 -12.30 2.16 -3.43
N GLU A 110 -13.57 2.57 -3.34
CA GLU A 110 -14.21 3.38 -4.39
C GLU A 110 -13.47 4.71 -4.61
N ARG A 111 -13.01 5.35 -3.53
CA ARG A 111 -12.18 6.55 -3.61
C ARG A 111 -10.86 6.29 -4.34
N VAL A 112 -10.12 5.25 -3.95
CA VAL A 112 -8.84 4.89 -4.61
C VAL A 112 -9.06 4.62 -6.10
N ARG A 113 -10.06 3.80 -6.45
CA ARG A 113 -10.39 3.49 -7.85
C ARG A 113 -10.70 4.75 -8.64
N ARG A 114 -11.54 5.64 -8.10
CA ARG A 114 -11.91 6.89 -8.77
C ARG A 114 -10.70 7.80 -8.99
N GLU A 115 -9.90 8.01 -7.96
CA GLU A 115 -8.75 8.93 -8.02
C GLU A 115 -7.62 8.41 -8.90
N TRP A 116 -7.38 7.09 -8.92
CA TRP A 116 -6.35 6.48 -9.76
C TRP A 116 -6.74 6.43 -11.25
N TRP A 117 -8.04 6.48 -11.56
CA TRP A 117 -8.53 6.48 -12.95
C TRP A 117 -8.80 7.87 -13.52
N ASP A 118 -8.59 8.94 -12.75
CA ASP A 118 -8.85 10.29 -13.20
C ASP A 118 -7.81 10.73 -14.25
N PRO A 119 -8.17 10.83 -15.54
CA PRO A 119 -7.23 11.18 -16.60
C PRO A 119 -6.85 12.66 -16.58
N GLU A 120 -7.59 13.49 -15.85
CA GLU A 120 -7.36 14.94 -15.74
C GLU A 120 -6.40 15.29 -14.60
N ARG A 121 -6.15 14.34 -13.69
CA ARG A 121 -5.20 14.52 -12.60
C ARG A 121 -3.93 13.73 -12.88
N GLU A 122 -2.84 14.45 -13.09
CA GLU A 122 -1.49 13.89 -13.08
C GLU A 122 -1.08 13.63 -11.62
N LEU A 123 -1.81 12.73 -10.94
CA LEU A 123 -1.48 12.31 -9.59
C LEU A 123 -0.30 11.36 -9.66
N ASP A 124 0.80 11.75 -9.02
CA ASP A 124 1.78 10.77 -8.57
C ASP A 124 1.02 9.75 -7.69
N PRO A 125 1.04 8.44 -8.01
CA PRO A 125 0.37 7.44 -7.21
C PRO A 125 0.76 7.53 -5.72
N GLY A 126 1.97 8.01 -5.39
CA GLY A 126 2.38 8.30 -4.02
C GLY A 126 1.51 9.29 -3.23
N ASN A 127 0.61 10.03 -3.90
CA ASN A 127 -0.28 11.02 -3.29
C ASN A 127 -1.76 10.61 -3.23
N ILE A 128 -2.12 9.43 -3.75
CA ILE A 128 -3.54 8.99 -3.78
C ILE A 128 -3.94 8.38 -2.43
N CYS A 129 -3.15 7.43 -1.95
CA CYS A 129 -3.37 6.78 -0.67
C CYS A 129 -2.10 6.09 -0.17
N TRP A 130 -2.11 5.82 1.13
CA TRP A 130 -1.15 4.99 1.83
C TRP A 130 -1.89 3.81 2.47
N LEU A 131 -1.20 2.68 2.60
CA LEU A 131 -1.68 1.51 3.30
C LEU A 131 -0.83 1.27 4.54
N GLN A 132 -1.47 0.92 5.65
CA GLN A 132 -0.76 0.48 6.85
C GLN A 132 -1.32 -0.87 7.30
N ASN A 133 -0.46 -1.77 7.77
CA ASN A 133 -0.91 -3.04 8.35
C ASN A 133 -1.80 -2.78 9.57
N THR A 134 -2.82 -3.63 9.71
CA THR A 134 -3.52 -3.80 10.99
C THR A 134 -2.74 -4.80 11.85
N PRO A 135 -3.07 -4.93 13.15
CA PRO A 135 -2.50 -6.00 13.98
C PRO A 135 -2.76 -7.41 13.44
N SER A 136 -3.88 -7.61 12.73
CA SER A 136 -4.16 -8.90 12.06
C SER A 136 -3.30 -9.07 10.79
N GLY A 137 -3.03 -7.98 10.09
CA GLY A 137 -2.10 -7.94 8.96
C GLY A 137 -0.69 -8.34 9.37
N ASP A 138 -0.17 -7.77 10.46
CA ASP A 138 1.17 -8.08 10.98
C ASP A 138 1.30 -9.58 11.30
N GLN A 139 0.31 -10.17 11.99
CA GLN A 139 0.31 -11.61 12.30
C GLN A 139 0.32 -12.49 11.05
N VAL A 140 -0.31 -12.05 9.96
CA VAL A 140 -0.30 -12.78 8.68
C VAL A 140 1.05 -12.60 7.99
N ALA A 141 1.58 -11.38 7.97
CA ALA A 141 2.89 -11.06 7.40
C ALA A 141 4.02 -11.85 8.09
N GLU A 142 4.06 -11.87 9.42
CA GLU A 142 5.04 -12.61 10.22
C GLU A 142 4.99 -14.12 9.94
N ARG A 143 3.78 -14.68 9.75
CA ARG A 143 3.63 -16.10 9.37
C ARG A 143 4.19 -16.40 7.98
N ILE A 144 3.97 -15.50 7.02
CA ILE A 144 4.53 -15.63 5.67
C ILE A 144 6.06 -15.52 5.74
N GLU A 145 6.61 -14.58 6.50
CA GLU A 145 8.05 -14.42 6.69
C GLU A 145 8.68 -15.66 7.35
N ALA A 146 8.06 -16.21 8.39
CA ALA A 146 8.52 -17.42 9.05
C ALA A 146 8.57 -18.63 8.11
N ALA A 147 7.61 -18.75 7.19
CA ALA A 147 7.57 -19.84 6.20
C ALA A 147 8.66 -19.73 5.12
N ARG A 148 9.26 -18.54 4.91
CA ARG A 148 10.39 -18.34 3.99
C ARG A 148 11.73 -18.79 4.55
N GLY A 149 11.87 -18.79 5.87
CA GLY A 149 13.10 -19.14 6.56
C GLY A 149 13.33 -20.64 6.74
N THR A 150 12.37 -21.48 6.33
CA THR A 150 12.40 -22.94 6.42
C THR A 150 12.64 -23.59 5.07
#